data_AF-A0A940UMZ7-F1
#
_entry.id   AF-A0A940UMZ7-F1
#
_cell.length_a   1.000
_cell.length_b   1.000
_cell.length_c   1.000
_cell.angle_alpha   90.00
_cell.angle_beta   90.00
_cell.angle_gamma   90.00
#
_symmetry.space_group_name_H-M   'P 1'
#
loop_
_entity.id
_entity.type
_entity.pdbx_description
1 polymer ?
#
loop_
_entity_poly.entity_id
_entity_poly.type
_entity_poly.pdbx_seq_one_letter_code
_entity_poly.pdbx_strand_id
1 'polypeptide(L)'
;MSWRIVALSFGLVLLFVFSGCFPVFVGEARLDHIKLPPGFRIDIYANDADDARSMALGTRGTLFVGTRRAGKVYAITDRDGDGKADGVVTIASGLNIEPHSPF
;
A
#
# COMPACT_ATOMS: atom_id res chain seq x y z
N MET A 1 32.86 9.21 -45.17
CA MET A 1 32.70 8.40 -43.93
C MET A 1 31.73 9.15 -43.03
N SER A 2 30.51 8.66 -42.90
CA SER A 2 29.32 9.43 -42.47
C SER A 2 29.20 9.50 -40.94
N TRP A 3 29.43 10.69 -40.36
CA TRP A 3 29.23 10.99 -38.93
C TRP A 3 27.74 11.00 -38.51
N ARG A 4 26.80 10.83 -39.45
CA ARG A 4 25.35 10.94 -39.18
C ARG A 4 24.79 9.76 -38.38
N ILE A 5 25.53 8.65 -38.24
CA ILE A 5 25.03 7.40 -37.62
C ILE A 5 25.37 7.31 -36.12
N VAL A 6 26.45 7.96 -35.67
CA VAL A 6 26.92 7.88 -34.27
C VAL A 6 26.12 8.80 -33.34
N ALA A 7 25.61 9.93 -33.85
CA ALA A 7 24.82 10.86 -33.04
C ALA A 7 23.41 10.32 -32.69
N LEU A 8 22.84 9.46 -33.54
CA LEU A 8 21.50 8.90 -33.31
C LEU A 8 21.48 7.78 -32.26
N SER A 9 22.60 7.10 -32.05
CA SER A 9 22.72 5.95 -31.14
C SER A 9 22.97 6.37 -29.69
N PHE A 10 23.56 7.55 -29.44
CA PHE A 10 23.76 8.08 -28.09
C PHE A 10 22.51 8.76 -27.50
N GLY A 11 21.69 9.40 -28.34
CA GLY A 11 20.45 10.08 -27.91
C GLY A 11 19.33 9.12 -27.51
N LEU A 12 19.25 7.93 -28.12
CA LEU A 12 18.20 6.95 -27.85
C LEU A 12 18.42 6.16 -26.54
N VAL A 13 19.69 5.98 -26.12
CA VAL A 13 20.03 5.28 -24.86
C VAL A 13 19.70 6.14 -23.63
N LEU A 14 19.82 7.46 -23.74
CA LEU A 14 19.41 8.41 -22.69
C LEU A 14 17.88 8.49 -22.48
N LEU A 15 17.10 8.14 -23.50
CA LEU A 15 15.63 8.10 -23.45
C LEU A 15 15.08 6.79 -22.84
N PHE A 16 15.90 5.73 -22.79
CA PHE A 16 15.49 4.43 -22.24
C PHE A 16 15.70 4.30 -20.72
N VAL A 17 16.60 5.10 -20.14
CA VAL A 17 16.88 5.07 -18.68
C VAL A 17 15.84 5.87 -17.87
N PHE A 18 15.05 6.71 -18.54
CA PHE A 18 13.99 7.52 -17.91
C PHE A 18 12.63 6.80 -17.81
N SER A 19 12.57 5.50 -18.09
CA SER A 19 11.35 4.71 -17.93
C SER A 19 11.13 4.31 -16.45
N GLY A 20 10.72 5.31 -15.67
CA GLY A 20 9.67 5.17 -14.65
C GLY A 20 9.78 4.04 -13.63
N CYS A 21 10.73 4.14 -12.69
CA CYS A 21 10.39 3.83 -11.31
C CYS A 21 10.08 5.16 -10.64
N PHE A 22 8.86 5.67 -10.86
CA PHE A 22 8.37 6.79 -10.06
C PHE A 22 8.15 6.24 -8.65
N PRO A 23 8.86 6.74 -7.62
CA PRO A 23 8.54 6.35 -6.26
C PRO A 23 7.08 6.77 -5.99
N VAL A 24 6.22 5.79 -5.73
CA VAL A 24 4.87 6.06 -5.23
C VAL A 24 5.04 6.68 -3.86
N PHE A 25 4.76 7.98 -3.75
CA PHE A 25 4.79 8.68 -2.49
C PHE A 25 3.53 8.30 -1.70
N VAL A 26 3.67 7.32 -0.81
CA VAL A 26 2.62 7.00 0.16
C VAL A 26 2.56 8.19 1.12
N GLY A 27 1.38 8.81 1.23
CA GLY A 27 1.18 9.96 2.12
C GLY A 27 1.51 9.58 3.56
N GLU A 28 2.38 10.36 4.20
CA GLU A 28 2.76 10.14 5.59
C GLU A 28 1.52 10.29 6.50
N ALA A 29 1.36 9.35 7.42
CA ALA A 29 0.27 9.41 8.38
C ALA A 29 0.47 10.60 9.34
N ARG A 30 -0.46 11.54 9.32
CA ARG A 30 -0.41 12.78 10.14
C ARG A 30 -0.85 12.51 11.58
N LEU A 31 -0.06 11.73 12.32
CA LEU A 31 -0.33 11.40 13.73
C LEU A 31 -0.26 12.63 14.64
N ASP A 32 0.50 13.65 14.25
CA ASP A 32 0.65 14.93 14.94
C ASP A 32 -0.67 15.72 15.09
N HIS A 33 -1.68 15.39 14.27
CA HIS A 33 -3.02 15.99 14.36
C HIS A 33 -3.94 15.29 15.36
N ILE A 34 -3.54 14.15 15.92
CA ILE A 34 -4.37 13.34 16.81
C ILE A 34 -4.01 13.67 18.26
N LYS A 35 -4.99 14.16 19.03
CA LYS A 35 -4.84 14.42 20.47
C LYS A 35 -5.23 13.18 21.26
N LEU A 36 -4.32 12.69 22.10
CA LEU A 36 -4.53 11.53 22.95
C LEU A 36 -4.70 11.94 24.41
N PRO A 37 -5.53 11.22 25.19
CA PRO A 37 -5.54 11.36 26.64
C PRO A 37 -4.18 10.99 27.25
N PRO A 38 -3.86 11.49 28.47
CA PRO A 38 -2.66 11.08 29.18
C PRO A 38 -2.56 9.56 29.33
N GLY A 39 -1.36 9.01 29.13
CA GLY A 39 -1.10 7.56 29.23
C GLY A 39 -1.31 6.77 27.94
N PHE A 40 -1.85 7.37 26.88
CA PHE A 40 -2.02 6.72 25.57
C PHE A 40 -0.89 7.07 24.61
N ARG A 41 -0.59 6.13 23.70
CA ARG A 41 0.30 6.31 22.55
C ARG A 41 -0.35 5.70 21.32
N ILE A 42 -0.05 6.26 20.15
CA ILE A 42 -0.40 5.69 18.85
C ILE A 42 0.86 5.58 18.02
N ASP A 43 0.89 4.58 17.16
CA ASP A 43 1.90 4.40 16.14
C ASP A 43 1.23 3.73 14.93
N ILE A 44 1.92 3.70 13.81
CA ILE A 44 1.48 3.05 12.60
C ILE A 44 1.72 1.55 12.70
N TYR A 45 0.63 0.79 12.67
CA TYR A 45 0.70 -0.67 12.69
C TYR A 45 1.11 -1.27 11.33
N ALA A 46 0.47 -0.83 10.24
CA ALA A 46 0.73 -1.28 8.87
C ALA A 46 0.39 -0.19 7.86
N ASN A 47 1.17 -0.10 6.77
CA ASN A 47 0.99 0.90 5.70
C ASN A 47 0.44 0.33 4.38
N ASP A 48 0.62 -0.98 4.15
CA ASP A 48 0.33 -1.60 2.84
C ASP A 48 -1.09 -2.18 2.73
N ALA A 49 -2.04 -1.63 3.50
CA ALA A 49 -3.43 -2.06 3.55
C ALA A 49 -4.35 -1.03 2.89
N ASP A 50 -4.26 -0.91 1.56
CA ASP A 50 -5.02 0.08 0.79
C ASP A 50 -6.53 -0.08 0.96
N ASP A 51 -7.23 1.06 1.12
CA ASP A 51 -8.69 1.15 1.28
C ASP A 51 -9.23 0.31 2.46
N ALA A 52 -8.42 0.14 3.52
CA ALA A 52 -8.80 -0.50 4.77
C ALA A 52 -10.07 0.13 5.39
N ARG A 53 -11.01 -0.71 5.83
CA ARG A 53 -12.22 -0.27 6.53
C ARG A 53 -12.59 -1.13 7.73
N SER A 54 -13.03 -2.35 7.48
CA SER A 54 -13.52 -3.25 8.51
C SER A 54 -12.35 -4.07 9.03
N MET A 55 -12.23 -4.23 10.35
CA MET A 55 -11.14 -4.98 10.97
C MET A 55 -11.68 -5.98 11.99
N ALA A 56 -11.08 -7.18 12.03
CA ALA A 56 -11.37 -8.19 13.03
C ALA A 56 -10.07 -8.89 13.46
N LEU A 57 -9.83 -8.95 14.77
CA LEU A 57 -8.68 -9.66 15.32
C LEU A 57 -9.00 -11.15 15.39
N GLY A 58 -8.18 -11.96 14.70
CA GLY A 58 -8.27 -13.41 14.70
C GLY A 58 -7.41 -14.07 15.77
N THR A 59 -7.34 -15.40 15.68
CA THR A 59 -6.46 -16.18 16.54
C THR A 59 -4.99 -15.89 16.22
N ARG A 60 -4.11 -16.05 17.23
CA ARG A 60 -2.65 -15.82 17.10
C ARG A 60 -2.28 -14.41 16.61
N GLY A 61 -3.10 -13.40 16.90
CA GLY A 61 -2.78 -12.00 16.58
C GLY A 61 -2.90 -11.63 15.10
N THR A 62 -3.51 -12.47 14.25
CA THR A 62 -3.72 -12.10 12.84
C THR A 62 -4.85 -11.07 12.75
N LEU A 63 -4.57 -9.87 12.26
CA LEU A 63 -5.57 -8.84 11.99
C LEU A 63 -6.12 -9.01 10.57
N PHE A 64 -7.41 -9.29 10.45
CA PHE A 64 -8.09 -9.33 9.16
C PHE A 64 -8.66 -7.96 8.83
N VAL A 65 -8.37 -7.46 7.63
CA VAL A 65 -8.78 -6.13 7.18
C VAL A 65 -9.54 -6.25 5.86
N GLY A 66 -10.82 -5.91 5.89
CA GLY A 66 -11.67 -5.80 4.71
C GLY A 66 -11.57 -4.42 4.06
N THR A 67 -11.63 -4.39 2.74
CA THR A 67 -11.65 -3.15 1.94
C THR A 67 -13.03 -2.93 1.32
N ARG A 68 -13.34 -1.69 0.91
CA ARG A 68 -14.62 -1.39 0.27
C ARG A 68 -14.49 -1.42 -1.25
N ARG A 69 -13.77 -0.46 -1.81
CA ARG A 69 -13.60 -0.29 -3.26
C ARG A 69 -12.59 -1.27 -3.83
N ALA A 70 -11.57 -1.64 -3.06
CA ALA A 70 -10.54 -2.56 -3.56
C ALA A 70 -11.02 -4.01 -3.68
N GLY A 71 -12.12 -4.40 -3.01
CA GLY A 71 -12.70 -5.74 -3.10
C GLY A 71 -11.75 -6.83 -2.62
N LYS A 72 -10.95 -6.53 -1.60
CA LYS A 72 -9.93 -7.41 -0.99
C LYS A 72 -10.15 -7.62 0.50
N VAL A 73 -9.64 -8.74 1.00
CA VAL A 73 -9.38 -8.97 2.42
C VAL A 73 -7.89 -9.24 2.61
N TYR A 74 -7.29 -8.49 3.53
CA TYR A 74 -5.91 -8.66 3.96
C TYR A 74 -5.85 -9.45 5.27
N ALA A 75 -4.83 -10.29 5.42
CA ALA A 75 -4.38 -10.84 6.69
C ALA A 75 -3.05 -10.19 7.05
N ILE A 76 -3.01 -9.51 8.18
CA ILE A 76 -1.86 -8.76 8.68
C ILE A 76 -1.35 -9.46 9.94
N THR A 77 -0.05 -9.71 10.03
CA THR A 77 0.54 -10.44 11.16
C THR A 77 1.74 -9.71 11.72
N ASP A 78 1.80 -9.67 13.04
CA ASP A 78 2.97 -9.35 13.85
C ASP A 78 3.43 -10.68 14.51
N ARG A 79 4.59 -11.19 14.13
CA ARG A 79 5.13 -12.49 14.57
C ARG A 79 6.13 -12.32 15.70
N ASP A 80 6.78 -11.17 15.82
CA ASP A 80 7.77 -10.90 16.86
C ASP A 80 7.18 -10.17 18.08
N GLY A 81 5.94 -9.69 17.97
CA GLY A 81 5.17 -9.07 19.03
C GLY A 81 5.64 -7.65 19.37
N ASP A 82 6.34 -6.98 18.46
CA ASP A 82 6.83 -5.61 18.67
C ASP A 82 5.74 -4.53 18.50
N GLY A 83 4.53 -4.94 18.09
CA GLY A 83 3.41 -4.05 17.84
C GLY A 83 3.43 -3.43 16.45
N LYS A 84 4.20 -3.96 15.51
CA LYS A 84 4.23 -3.58 14.09
C LYS A 84 3.96 -4.80 13.22
N ALA A 85 3.34 -4.56 12.07
CA ALA A 85 3.08 -5.64 11.14
C ALA A 85 4.36 -6.06 10.40
N ASP A 86 4.68 -7.35 10.45
CA ASP A 86 5.74 -7.95 9.63
C ASP A 86 5.32 -8.17 8.18
N GLY A 87 4.02 -8.23 7.92
CA GLY A 87 3.53 -8.51 6.59
C GLY A 87 2.03 -8.36 6.43
N VAL A 88 1.66 -7.97 5.21
CA VAL A 88 0.29 -7.85 4.73
C VAL A 88 0.12 -8.84 3.59
N VAL A 89 -0.78 -9.82 3.75
CA VAL A 89 -1.07 -10.82 2.72
C VAL A 89 -2.51 -10.66 2.25
N THR A 90 -2.72 -10.54 0.94
CA THR A 90 -4.08 -10.59 0.37
C THR A 90 -4.57 -12.04 0.39
N ILE A 91 -5.64 -12.31 1.13
CA ILE A 91 -6.22 -13.65 1.27
C ILE A 91 -7.54 -13.84 0.51
N ALA A 92 -8.18 -12.74 0.10
CA ALA A 92 -9.30 -12.75 -0.81
C ALA A 92 -9.27 -11.51 -1.70
N SER A 93 -9.74 -11.63 -2.93
CA SER A 93 -9.80 -10.56 -3.93
C SER A 93 -11.00 -10.74 -4.85
N GLY A 94 -11.41 -9.68 -5.55
CA GLY A 94 -12.56 -9.71 -6.45
C GLY A 94 -13.90 -9.75 -5.69
N LEU A 95 -13.89 -9.32 -4.42
CA LEU A 95 -15.10 -9.18 -3.63
C LEU A 95 -15.86 -7.95 -4.13
N ASN A 96 -16.96 -8.20 -4.83
CA ASN A 96 -17.81 -7.14 -5.29
C ASN A 96 -18.73 -6.68 -4.17
N ILE A 97 -18.76 -5.37 -3.99
CA ILE A 97 -19.96 -4.70 -3.53
C ILE A 97 -20.75 -4.52 -4.81
N GLU A 98 -21.90 -5.15 -4.89
CA GLU A 98 -22.78 -5.04 -6.05
C GLU A 98 -22.91 -3.56 -6.45
N PRO A 99 -22.67 -3.19 -7.72
CA PRO A 99 -22.90 -1.83 -8.15
C PRO A 99 -24.38 -1.54 -7.86
N HIS A 100 -24.64 -0.62 -6.93
CA HIS A 100 -25.97 -0.04 -6.77
C HIS A 100 -26.54 0.24 -8.16
N SER A 101 -27.67 -0.40 -8.49
CA SER A 101 -28.37 -0.13 -9.73
C SER A 101 -28.66 1.38 -9.79
N PRO A 102 -28.47 2.05 -10.93
CA PRO A 102 -28.85 3.45 -11.08
C PRO A 102 -30.39 3.65 -11.12
N PHE A 103 -31.16 2.63 -10.74
CA PHE A 103 -32.61 2.56 -10.73
C PHE A 103 -33.08 1.94 -9.42
#